data_AF-A0A820MW62-F1
#
_entry.id   AF-A0A820MW62-F1
#
_cell.length_a   1.000
_cell.length_b   1.000
_cell.length_c   1.000
_cell.angle_alpha   90.00
_cell.angle_beta   90.00
_cell.angle_gamma   90.00
#
_symmetry.space_group_name_H-M   'P 1'
#
loop_
_entity.id
_entity.type
_entity.pdbx_description
1 polymer ?
#
loop_
_entity_poly.entity_id
_entity_poly.type
_entity_poly.pdbx_seq_one_letter_code
_entity_poly.pdbx_strand_id
1 'polypeptide(L)'
;LFILILVPIDETPGISILYIFVDIQVNVQHIIDTLKHHFTSESKLALVSTIQFVRTLQIIKEQLKDHVADVIMPQTKPLSPGEILGCTSPIIPDSYSILYIGDGRFHIESIMIHNPNASAYKYDPYSKEFTREYYDIKSMHTIRQSEISKAANGQVWGLVLG
;
A
#
# COMPACT_ATOMS: atom_id res chain seq x y z
N LEU A 1 2.96 -8.02 18.59
CA LEU A 1 3.99 -8.01 17.54
C LEU A 1 3.38 -8.71 16.33
N PHE A 2 2.84 -7.96 15.36
CA PHE A 2 2.29 -8.55 14.14
C PHE A 2 3.47 -8.88 13.22
N ILE A 3 3.85 -10.16 13.17
CA ILE A 3 4.82 -10.66 12.20
C ILE A 3 4.07 -10.82 10.88
N LEU A 4 4.31 -9.90 9.96
CA LEU A 4 3.98 -10.08 8.54
C LEU A 4 4.98 -11.09 7.98
N ILE A 5 4.58 -12.37 7.95
CA ILE A 5 5.38 -13.42 7.33
C ILE A 5 5.22 -13.28 5.81
N LEU A 6 6.32 -12.97 5.13
CA LEU A 6 6.39 -12.72 3.69
C LEU A 6 6.15 -13.95 2.81
N VAL A 7 6.10 -15.16 3.39
CA VAL A 7 5.92 -16.44 2.68
C VAL A 7 5.25 -17.43 3.66
N PRO A 8 4.31 -18.29 3.22
CA PRO A 8 3.91 -19.44 4.03
C PRO A 8 5.15 -20.21 4.48
N ILE A 9 5.34 -20.34 5.79
CA ILE A 9 6.38 -21.22 6.34
C ILE A 9 5.83 -22.64 6.17
N ASP A 10 5.96 -23.17 4.96
CA ASP A 10 5.63 -24.56 4.67
C ASP A 10 6.78 -25.49 5.10
N GLU A 11 7.93 -24.93 5.48
CA GLU A 11 9.17 -25.66 5.74
C GLU A 11 9.71 -25.46 7.16
N THR A 12 8.87 -25.57 8.19
CA THR A 12 9.37 -25.92 9.53
C THR A 12 9.13 -27.41 9.78
N PRO A 13 10.17 -28.27 9.68
CA PRO A 13 10.01 -29.70 9.87
C PRO A 13 9.34 -30.01 11.22
N GLY A 14 8.21 -30.69 11.18
CA GLY A 14 7.46 -31.11 12.36
C GLY A 14 6.47 -30.09 12.94
N ILE A 15 6.27 -28.93 12.31
CA ILE A 15 5.27 -27.93 12.73
C ILE A 15 4.30 -27.64 11.59
N SER A 16 3.02 -27.99 11.78
CA SER A 16 1.95 -27.58 10.88
C SER A 16 1.58 -26.11 11.13
N ILE A 17 1.60 -25.29 10.09
CA ILE A 17 1.26 -23.87 10.17
C ILE A 17 -0.03 -23.61 9.38
N LEU A 18 -0.98 -22.92 10.01
CA LEU A 18 -2.22 -22.49 9.39
C LEU A 18 -2.27 -20.97 9.36
N TYR A 19 -2.32 -20.41 8.15
CA TYR A 19 -2.53 -18.97 7.94
C TYR A 19 -4.02 -18.66 7.96
N ILE A 20 -4.45 -17.89 8.96
CA ILE A 20 -5.82 -17.42 9.08
C ILE A 20 -5.84 -15.93 8.71
N PHE A 21 -6.43 -15.63 7.56
CA PHE A 21 -6.65 -14.25 7.14
C PHE A 21 -7.77 -13.62 7.96
N VAL A 22 -7.53 -12.41 8.46
CA VAL A 22 -8.53 -11.60 9.15
C VAL A 22 -9.01 -10.53 8.17
N ASP A 23 -10.32 -10.55 7.89
CA ASP A 23 -11.00 -9.59 7.00
C ASP A 23 -11.74 -8.55 7.86
N ILE A 24 -11.41 -7.26 7.67
CA ILE A 24 -12.04 -6.18 8.43
C ILE A 24 -13.25 -5.67 7.66
N GLN A 25 -14.43 -5.81 8.26
CA GLN A 25 -15.67 -5.29 7.68
C GLN A 25 -15.74 -3.78 7.88
N VAL A 26 -15.97 -3.06 6.80
CA VAL A 26 -16.07 -1.60 6.77
C VAL A 26 -17.32 -1.17 6.00
N ASN A 27 -17.77 0.08 6.20
CA ASN A 27 -18.89 0.62 5.45
C ASN A 27 -18.47 0.93 4.00
N VAL A 28 -18.60 -0.07 3.12
CA VAL A 28 -18.20 0.04 1.70
C VAL A 28 -19.00 1.10 0.96
N GLN A 29 -20.29 1.27 1.27
CA GLN A 29 -21.13 2.26 0.61
C GLN A 29 -20.60 3.68 0.84
N HIS A 30 -20.23 4.00 2.08
CA HIS A 30 -19.62 5.29 2.40
C HIS A 30 -18.32 5.52 1.62
N ILE A 31 -17.48 4.49 1.46
CA ILE A 31 -16.27 4.58 0.65
C ILE A 31 -16.64 4.95 -0.78
N ILE A 32 -17.55 4.20 -1.39
CA ILE A 32 -17.96 4.41 -2.77
C ILE A 32 -18.54 5.81 -2.99
N ASP A 33 -19.43 6.27 -2.12
CA ASP A 33 -20.01 7.60 -2.21
C ASP A 33 -18.92 8.68 -2.11
N THR A 34 -17.97 8.50 -1.19
CA THR A 34 -16.83 9.40 -1.03
C THR A 34 -15.96 9.42 -2.28
N LEU A 35 -15.63 8.27 -2.86
CA LEU A 35 -14.78 8.17 -4.04
C LEU A 35 -15.47 8.74 -5.29
N LYS A 36 -16.77 8.47 -5.47
CA LYS A 36 -17.55 9.03 -6.58
C LYS A 36 -17.69 10.56 -6.51
N HIS A 37 -17.65 11.12 -5.30
CA HIS A 37 -17.65 12.57 -5.12
C HIS A 37 -16.32 13.22 -5.53
N HIS A 38 -15.19 12.54 -5.30
CA HIS A 38 -13.85 13.11 -5.55
C HIS A 38 -13.27 12.78 -6.93
N PHE A 39 -13.72 11.70 -7.55
CA PHE A 39 -13.20 11.23 -8.84
C PHE A 39 -14.24 11.34 -9.96
N THR A 40 -13.76 11.66 -11.15
CA THR A 40 -14.56 11.86 -12.37
C THR A 40 -14.36 10.72 -13.37
N SER A 41 -15.13 10.73 -14.46
CA SER A 41 -15.03 9.77 -15.57
C SER A 41 -13.68 9.75 -16.27
N GLU A 42 -12.82 10.74 -16.06
CA GLU A 42 -11.45 10.79 -16.63
C GLU A 42 -10.40 10.17 -15.70
N SER A 43 -10.77 9.87 -14.45
CA SER A 43 -9.85 9.40 -13.42
C SER A 43 -9.39 7.96 -13.69
N LYS A 44 -8.10 7.68 -13.49
CA LYS A 44 -7.54 6.32 -13.52
C LYS A 44 -6.94 5.99 -12.16
N LEU A 45 -7.40 4.92 -11.53
CA LEU A 45 -7.10 4.62 -10.13
C LEU A 45 -6.37 3.29 -9.97
N ALA A 46 -5.27 3.30 -9.22
CA ALA A 46 -4.59 2.11 -8.75
C ALA A 46 -4.98 1.85 -7.29
N LEU A 47 -5.87 0.87 -7.08
CA LEU A 47 -6.38 0.49 -5.77
C LEU A 47 -5.37 -0.38 -5.02
N VAL A 48 -4.97 0.08 -3.84
CA VAL A 48 -4.04 -0.64 -2.97
C VAL A 48 -4.45 -0.61 -1.50
N SER A 49 -4.05 -1.61 -0.73
CA SER A 49 -4.37 -1.78 0.69
C SER A 49 -3.45 -2.81 1.35
N THR A 50 -3.55 -2.99 2.67
CA THR A 50 -3.08 -4.20 3.34
C THR A 50 -4.05 -5.37 3.13
N ILE A 51 -3.59 -6.59 3.44
CA ILE A 51 -4.34 -7.85 3.30
C ILE A 51 -5.74 -7.81 3.91
N GLN A 52 -5.91 -7.08 5.03
CA GLN A 52 -7.15 -7.02 5.81
C GLN A 52 -8.32 -6.38 5.07
N PHE A 53 -8.09 -5.63 3.99
CA PHE A 53 -9.13 -4.99 3.19
C PHE A 53 -9.11 -5.37 1.71
N VAL A 54 -8.36 -6.42 1.31
CA VAL A 54 -8.28 -6.84 -0.11
C VAL A 54 -9.66 -7.21 -0.65
N ARG A 55 -10.53 -7.82 0.17
CA ARG A 55 -11.91 -8.11 -0.23
C ARG A 55 -12.70 -6.83 -0.49
N THR A 56 -12.56 -5.82 0.36
CA THR A 56 -13.17 -4.50 0.17
C THR A 56 -12.69 -3.85 -1.12
N LEU A 57 -11.40 -3.95 -1.46
CA LEU A 57 -10.89 -3.41 -2.74
C LEU A 57 -11.55 -4.03 -3.96
N GLN A 58 -11.80 -5.35 -3.95
CA GLN A 58 -12.48 -6.01 -5.06
C GLN A 58 -13.89 -5.46 -5.25
N ILE A 59 -14.63 -5.24 -4.15
CA ILE A 59 -15.97 -4.64 -4.21
C ILE A 59 -15.89 -3.20 -4.72
N ILE A 60 -14.91 -2.43 -4.25
CA ILE A 60 -14.70 -1.04 -4.68
C ILE A 60 -14.44 -0.97 -6.18
N LYS A 61 -13.54 -1.82 -6.68
CA LYS A 61 -13.20 -1.90 -8.09
C LYS A 61 -14.44 -2.11 -8.96
N GLU A 62 -15.25 -3.09 -8.63
CA GLU A 62 -16.46 -3.40 -9.40
C GLU A 62 -17.47 -2.24 -9.38
N GLN A 63 -17.65 -1.57 -8.23
CA GLN A 63 -18.61 -0.45 -8.12
C GLN A 63 -18.13 0.87 -8.73
N LEU A 64 -16.83 1.03 -8.97
CA LEU A 64 -16.25 2.21 -9.61
C LEU A 64 -16.04 2.06 -11.12
N LYS A 65 -16.10 0.83 -11.66
CA LYS A 65 -15.78 0.53 -13.05
C LYS A 65 -16.54 1.39 -14.08
N ASP A 66 -17.79 1.76 -13.78
CA ASP A 66 -18.63 2.57 -14.67
C ASP A 66 -18.60 4.08 -14.34
N HIS A 67 -17.89 4.48 -13.28
CA HIS A 67 -17.83 5.88 -12.83
C HIS A 67 -16.51 6.58 -13.21
N VAL A 68 -15.43 5.82 -13.35
CA VAL A 68 -14.10 6.35 -13.68
C VAL A 68 -13.56 5.72 -14.97
N ALA A 69 -12.49 6.27 -15.54
CA ALA A 69 -11.95 5.81 -16.81
C ALA A 69 -11.36 4.39 -16.73
N ASP A 70 -10.63 4.11 -15.63
CA ASP A 70 -10.05 2.79 -15.39
C ASP A 70 -9.73 2.57 -13.90
N VAL A 71 -9.83 1.33 -13.45
CA VAL A 71 -9.47 0.91 -12.10
C VAL A 71 -8.66 -0.38 -12.15
N ILE A 72 -7.42 -0.29 -11.70
CA ILE A 72 -6.51 -1.44 -11.60
C ILE A 72 -6.22 -1.79 -10.14
N MET A 73 -5.91 -3.07 -9.90
CA MET A 73 -5.39 -3.57 -8.63
C MET A 73 -4.02 -4.16 -8.92
N PRO A 74 -2.94 -3.35 -8.83
CA PRO A 74 -1.59 -3.80 -9.16
C PRO A 74 -1.15 -4.91 -8.18
N GLN A 75 -0.26 -5.78 -8.62
CA GLN A 75 0.13 -6.97 -7.85
C GLN A 75 1.63 -7.25 -7.98
N THR A 76 2.29 -7.40 -6.84
CA THR A 76 3.63 -7.99 -6.75
C THR A 76 3.48 -9.37 -6.12
N LYS A 77 3.68 -10.44 -6.90
CA LYS A 77 3.59 -11.81 -6.37
C LYS A 77 4.63 -12.03 -5.25
N PRO A 78 4.30 -12.78 -4.19
CA PRO A 78 3.12 -13.64 -4.03
C PRO A 78 1.87 -12.95 -3.45
N LEU A 79 1.90 -11.63 -3.24
CA LEU A 79 0.80 -10.90 -2.61
C LEU A 79 -0.48 -10.95 -3.44
N SER A 80 -1.62 -10.76 -2.80
CA SER A 80 -2.93 -10.67 -3.45
C SER A 80 -3.00 -9.41 -4.35
N PRO A 81 -3.87 -9.38 -5.38
CA PRO A 81 -4.08 -8.16 -6.17
C PRO A 81 -4.49 -6.98 -5.27
N GLY A 82 -3.85 -5.83 -5.45
CA GLY A 82 -4.07 -4.64 -4.64
C GLY A 82 -3.47 -4.71 -3.23
N GLU A 83 -2.81 -5.80 -2.84
CA GLU A 83 -2.12 -5.88 -1.57
C GLU A 83 -0.72 -5.26 -1.68
N ILE A 84 -0.36 -4.43 -0.70
CA ILE A 84 0.96 -3.85 -0.53
C ILE A 84 1.49 -4.03 0.89
N LEU A 85 2.80 -4.14 1.01
CA LEU A 85 3.54 -4.20 2.27
C LEU A 85 4.53 -3.04 2.35
N GLY A 86 4.99 -2.70 3.56
CA GLY A 86 5.98 -1.63 3.71
C GLY A 86 7.29 -1.90 2.96
N CYS A 87 7.66 -3.17 2.80
CA CYS A 87 8.82 -3.61 2.03
C CYS A 87 8.52 -3.95 0.56
N THR A 88 7.26 -4.06 0.16
CA THR A 88 6.87 -4.58 -1.16
C THR A 88 5.71 -3.76 -1.72
N SER A 89 5.99 -2.91 -2.70
CA SER A 89 5.00 -2.10 -3.42
C SER A 89 5.18 -2.24 -4.93
N PRO A 90 4.10 -2.28 -5.73
CA PRO A 90 4.19 -2.40 -7.18
C PRO A 90 4.53 -1.06 -7.85
N ILE A 91 5.11 -1.14 -9.06
CA ILE A 91 5.16 0.00 -9.99
C ILE A 91 3.79 0.10 -10.67
N ILE A 92 3.23 1.31 -10.72
CA ILE A 92 1.97 1.58 -11.41
C ILE A 92 2.21 2.40 -12.68
N PRO A 93 1.30 2.37 -13.67
CA PRO A 93 1.47 3.17 -14.88
C PRO A 93 1.32 4.68 -14.56
N ASP A 94 2.12 5.53 -15.21
CA ASP A 94 2.24 6.96 -14.91
C ASP A 94 0.91 7.74 -14.96
N SER A 95 -0.08 7.27 -15.73
CA SER A 95 -1.39 7.92 -15.84
C SER A 95 -2.33 7.64 -14.65
N TYR A 96 -1.92 6.81 -13.68
CA TYR A 96 -2.76 6.38 -12.58
C TYR A 96 -2.45 7.13 -11.29
N SER A 97 -3.50 7.43 -10.53
CA SER A 97 -3.38 7.89 -9.15
C SER A 97 -3.45 6.70 -8.19
N ILE A 98 -2.64 6.72 -7.14
CA ILE A 98 -2.70 5.75 -6.04
C ILE A 98 -3.94 6.07 -5.20
N LEU A 99 -4.75 5.05 -4.93
CA LEU A 99 -5.83 5.12 -3.95
C LEU A 99 -5.64 4.03 -2.92
N TYR A 100 -5.21 4.43 -1.73
CA TYR A 100 -4.98 3.56 -0.59
C TYR A 100 -6.21 3.51 0.33
N ILE A 101 -6.67 2.31 0.64
CA ILE A 101 -7.72 2.09 1.66
C ILE A 101 -7.05 1.49 2.88
N GLY A 102 -7.11 2.18 4.02
CA GLY A 102 -6.48 1.72 5.25
C GLY A 102 -6.00 2.87 6.14
N ASP A 103 -5.58 2.52 7.34
CA ASP A 103 -5.02 3.44 8.31
C ASP A 103 -3.48 3.51 8.26
N GLY A 104 -2.93 4.41 9.06
CA GLY A 104 -1.49 4.63 9.12
C GLY A 104 -0.93 5.28 7.85
N ARG A 105 0.40 5.36 7.77
CA ARG A 105 1.13 5.95 6.63
C ARG A 105 2.25 5.08 6.06
N PHE A 106 2.76 4.12 6.82
CA PHE A 106 3.92 3.33 6.41
C PHE A 106 3.73 2.59 5.07
N HIS A 107 2.57 1.97 4.84
CA HIS A 107 2.28 1.26 3.60
C HIS A 107 2.11 2.21 2.41
N ILE A 108 1.33 3.29 2.56
CA ILE A 108 1.15 4.24 1.46
C ILE A 108 2.44 5.00 1.13
N GLU A 109 3.28 5.30 2.13
CA GLU A 109 4.61 5.86 1.90
C GLU A 109 5.48 4.93 1.06
N SER A 110 5.43 3.61 1.29
CA SER A 110 6.18 2.62 0.48
C SER A 110 5.85 2.72 -1.01
N ILE A 111 4.55 2.72 -1.36
CA ILE A 111 4.14 2.83 -2.76
C ILE A 111 4.40 4.23 -3.35
N MET A 112 4.32 5.28 -2.54
CA MET A 112 4.65 6.66 -2.95
C MET A 112 6.15 6.82 -3.22
N ILE A 113 7.02 6.19 -2.43
CA ILE A 113 8.47 6.15 -2.70
C ILE A 113 8.74 5.41 -4.01
N HIS A 114 8.00 4.33 -4.27
CA HIS A 114 8.18 3.53 -5.49
C HIS A 114 7.60 4.21 -6.75
N ASN A 115 6.62 5.12 -6.59
CA ASN A 115 5.93 5.82 -7.66
C ASN A 115 5.86 7.34 -7.37
N PRO A 116 7.00 8.05 -7.35
CA PRO A 116 7.10 9.42 -6.82
C PRO A 116 6.31 10.48 -7.60
N ASN A 117 5.92 10.18 -8.84
CA ASN A 117 5.16 11.10 -9.70
C ASN A 117 3.64 10.88 -9.61
N ALA A 118 3.19 9.77 -9.03
CA ALA A 118 1.77 9.47 -8.92
C ALA A 118 1.12 10.35 -7.85
N SER A 119 -0.07 10.87 -8.14
CA SER A 119 -0.90 11.47 -7.07
C SER A 119 -1.39 10.37 -6.15
N ALA A 120 -1.29 10.58 -4.84
CA ALA A 120 -1.70 9.61 -3.84
C ALA A 120 -2.86 10.12 -2.99
N TYR A 121 -3.86 9.27 -2.81
CA TYR A 121 -5.03 9.51 -1.98
C TYR A 121 -5.18 8.38 -0.98
N LYS A 122 -5.62 8.71 0.23
CA LYS A 122 -5.93 7.76 1.29
C LYS A 122 -7.38 7.92 1.71
N TYR A 123 -8.05 6.80 1.90
CA TYR A 123 -9.28 6.72 2.67
C TYR A 123 -9.04 5.88 3.93
N ASP A 124 -9.23 6.49 5.11
CA ASP A 124 -9.14 5.79 6.38
C ASP A 124 -10.53 5.23 6.78
N PRO A 125 -10.71 3.90 6.84
CA PRO A 125 -12.03 3.31 7.13
C PRO A 125 -12.52 3.50 8.56
N TYR A 126 -11.64 3.87 9.50
CA TYR A 126 -11.99 4.08 10.89
C TYR A 126 -12.40 5.54 11.14
N SER A 127 -11.59 6.51 10.67
CA SER A 127 -11.93 7.94 10.80
C SER A 127 -12.91 8.43 9.73
N LYS A 128 -13.07 7.66 8.64
CA LYS A 128 -13.85 8.02 7.44
C LYS A 128 -13.33 9.26 6.73
N GLU A 129 -12.04 9.55 6.89
CA GLU A 129 -11.39 10.69 6.26
C GLU A 129 -10.81 10.30 4.90
N PHE A 130 -11.02 11.18 3.92
CA PHE A 130 -10.38 11.10 2.61
C PHE A 130 -9.35 12.22 2.49
N THR A 131 -8.08 11.84 2.31
CA THR A 131 -6.95 12.79 2.27
C THR A 131 -6.14 12.61 1.01
N ARG A 132 -5.54 13.70 0.53
CA ARG A 132 -4.44 13.64 -0.43
C ARG A 132 -3.13 13.54 0.34
N GLU A 133 -2.34 12.53 0.03
CA GLU A 133 -1.10 12.23 0.73
C GLU A 133 0.10 12.73 -0.08
N TYR A 134 1.13 13.17 0.65
CA TYR A 134 2.38 13.66 0.09
C TYR A 134 3.55 12.98 0.80
N TYR A 135 4.65 12.78 0.07
CA TYR A 135 5.91 12.33 0.65
C TYR A 135 7.04 13.23 0.16
N ASP A 136 7.83 13.70 1.11
CA ASP A 136 9.01 14.50 0.77
C ASP A 136 10.18 13.59 0.39
N ILE A 137 10.19 13.20 -0.88
CA ILE A 137 11.24 12.40 -1.50
C ILE A 137 12.61 13.08 -1.36
N LYS A 138 12.66 14.42 -1.46
CA LYS A 138 13.92 15.18 -1.37
C LYS A 138 14.49 15.15 0.04
N SER A 139 13.66 15.40 1.05
CA SER A 139 14.06 15.30 2.45
C SER A 139 14.50 13.88 2.80
N MET A 140 13.75 12.86 2.35
CA MET A 140 14.14 11.47 2.53
C MET A 140 15.53 11.18 1.93
N HIS A 141 15.80 11.59 0.69
CA HIS A 141 17.11 11.37 0.06
C HIS A 141 18.22 12.13 0.78
N THR A 142 17.95 13.36 1.22
CA THR A 142 18.91 14.20 1.95
C THR A 142 19.31 13.55 3.27
N ILE A 143 18.34 13.08 4.05
CA ILE A 143 18.58 12.39 5.32
C ILE A 143 19.39 11.11 5.07
N ARG A 144 18.97 10.26 4.11
CA ARG A 144 19.68 9.02 3.79
C ARG A 144 21.11 9.28 3.36
N GLN A 145 21.35 10.28 2.51
CA GLN A 145 22.69 10.66 2.07
C GLN A 145 23.56 11.12 3.24
N SER A 146 23.01 11.94 4.15
CA SER A 146 23.71 12.37 5.38
C SER A 146 24.15 11.16 6.22
N GLU A 147 23.24 10.21 6.47
CA GLU A 147 23.57 9.03 7.26
C GLU A 147 24.58 8.12 6.58
N ILE A 148 24.48 7.93 5.25
CA ILE A 148 25.47 7.20 4.46
C ILE A 148 26.85 7.87 4.57
N SER A 149 26.93 9.19 4.44
CA SER A 149 28.19 9.94 4.54
C SER A 149 28.82 9.86 5.94
N LYS A 150 28.02 9.88 7.01
CA LYS A 150 28.52 9.64 8.37
C LYS A 150 29.07 8.22 8.52
N ALA A 151 28.33 7.24 8.01
CA ALA A 151 28.66 5.83 8.15
C ALA A 151 29.89 5.43 7.31
N ALA A 152 30.18 6.12 6.20
CA ALA A 152 31.33 5.85 5.32
C ALA A 152 32.70 5.87 6.01
N ASN A 153 32.84 6.57 7.15
CA ASN A 153 34.07 6.61 7.94
C ASN A 153 34.17 5.50 8.99
N GLY A 154 33.14 4.65 9.10
CA GLY A 154 33.06 3.56 10.08
C GLY A 154 34.11 2.49 9.84
N GLN A 155 34.78 2.06 10.91
CA GLN A 155 35.83 1.02 10.87
C GLN A 155 35.29 -0.39 11.14
N VAL A 156 34.13 -0.49 11.82
CA VAL A 156 33.50 -1.74 12.22
C VAL A 156 32.01 -1.67 11.93
N TRP A 157 31.46 -2.75 11.37
CA TRP A 157 30.07 -2.83 10.96
C TRP A 157 29.41 -4.05 11.58
N GLY A 158 28.21 -3.85 12.13
CA GLY A 158 27.32 -4.93 12.54
C GLY A 158 26.32 -5.23 11.43
N LEU A 159 26.26 -6.47 10.97
CA LEU A 159 25.21 -6.92 10.07
C LEU A 159 24.04 -7.45 10.90
N VAL A 160 22.91 -6.75 10.85
CA VAL A 160 21.67 -7.20 11.48
C VAL A 160 20.93 -8.09 10.48
N LEU A 161 20.73 -9.35 10.84
CA LEU A 161 19.96 -10.33 10.09
C LEU A 161 18.63 -10.56 10.83
N GLY A 162 17.52 -10.39 10.13
CA GLY A 162 16.16 -10.56 10.63
C GLY A 162 15.40 -11.61 9.85
#